data_AF-A0A9C9X0L7-F1
#
_entry.id   AF-A0A9C9X0L7-F1
#
_cell.length_a   1.000
_cell.length_b   1.000
_cell.length_c   1.000
_cell.angle_alpha   90.00
_cell.angle_beta   90.00
_cell.angle_gamma   90.00
#
_symmetry.space_group_name_H-M   'P 1'
#
loop_
_entity.id
_entity.type
_entity.pdbx_description
1 polymer ?
#
loop_
_entity_poly.entity_id
_entity_poly.type
_entity_poly.pdbx_seq_one_letter_code
_entity_poly.pdbx_strand_id
1 'polypeptide(L)'
;MTFPDSNLSFQQHIHPIFLHDCVSSGCHENGQPAAGLDLETLTPTFTSGNNRIVVFPNDPDQSILYRVLLGNYLGISQMPKNRLQLSDAKIKAIRTWIQEGAYINN
;
A
#
# COMPACT_ATOMS: atom_id res chain seq x y z
N MET A 1 -0.44 -11.23 12.58
CA MET A 1 0.40 -10.05 12.83
C MET A 1 -0.36 -9.13 13.76
N THR A 2 0.29 -8.68 14.83
CA THR A 2 -0.22 -7.62 15.71
C THR A 2 0.46 -6.33 15.32
N PHE A 3 -0.32 -5.27 15.14
CA PHE A 3 0.18 -3.94 14.78
C PHE A 3 -0.04 -2.99 15.95
N PRO A 4 0.87 -2.04 16.21
CA PRO A 4 0.62 -0.98 17.17
C PRO A 4 -0.53 -0.09 16.68
N ASP A 5 -1.24 0.54 17.61
CA ASP A 5 -2.33 1.47 17.26
C ASP A 5 -1.82 2.79 16.69
N SER A 6 -0.54 3.12 16.89
CA SER A 6 0.15 4.30 16.35
C SER A 6 1.67 4.06 16.21
N ASN A 7 2.38 5.00 15.58
CA ASN A 7 3.80 4.97 15.26
C ASN A 7 4.19 3.76 14.40
N LEU A 8 3.49 3.58 13.29
CA LEU A 8 3.73 2.46 12.38
C LEU A 8 5.06 2.68 11.65
N SER A 9 6.07 1.88 12.00
CA SER A 9 7.30 1.77 11.19
C SER A 9 6.99 1.16 9.83
N PHE A 10 7.42 1.85 8.76
CA PHE A 10 7.28 1.32 7.41
C PHE A 10 8.02 -0.01 7.26
N GLN A 11 9.29 -0.07 7.68
CA GLN A 11 10.14 -1.23 7.48
C GLN A 11 9.65 -2.45 8.27
N GLN A 12 9.16 -2.24 9.50
CA GLN A 12 8.78 -3.34 10.39
C GLN A 12 7.32 -3.80 10.20
N HIS A 13 6.41 -2.89 9.82
CA HIS A 13 4.98 -3.18 9.81
C HIS A 13 4.35 -3.13 8.42
N ILE A 14 4.70 -2.14 7.59
CA ILE A 14 4.00 -1.88 6.33
C ILE A 14 4.64 -2.62 5.15
N HIS A 15 5.98 -2.52 5.03
CA HIS A 15 6.73 -3.18 3.98
C HIS A 15 6.52 -4.71 3.98
N PRO A 16 6.49 -5.41 5.13
CA PRO A 16 6.16 -6.84 5.16
C PRO A 16 4.74 -7.16 4.65
N ILE A 17 3.76 -6.26 4.83
CA ILE A 17 2.43 -6.41 4.23
C ILE A 17 2.53 -6.35 2.71
N PHE A 18 3.26 -5.36 2.18
CA PHE A 18 3.43 -5.21 0.73
C PHE A 18 4.15 -6.42 0.11
N LEU A 19 5.26 -6.85 0.70
CA LEU A 19 6.01 -8.01 0.24
C LEU A 19 5.15 -9.29 0.21
N HIS A 20 4.30 -9.49 1.22
CA HIS A 20 3.51 -10.71 1.33
C HIS A 20 2.24 -10.70 0.46
N ASP A 21 1.54 -9.56 0.42
CA ASP A 21 0.18 -9.49 -0.13
C ASP A 21 0.11 -8.78 -1.50
N CYS A 22 1.12 -7.99 -1.88
CA CYS A 22 1.10 -7.14 -3.07
C CYS A 22 2.18 -7.49 -4.11
N VAL A 23 3.35 -7.93 -3.64
CA VAL A 23 4.51 -8.27 -4.48
C VAL A 23 4.37 -9.71 -4.98
N SER A 24 4.06 -9.84 -6.26
CA SER A 24 4.03 -11.13 -6.96
C SER A 24 4.20 -10.90 -8.45
N SER A 25 4.52 -11.98 -9.20
CA SER A 25 4.77 -11.90 -10.64
C SER A 25 3.69 -11.14 -11.41
N GLY A 26 4.11 -10.09 -12.12
CA GLY A 26 3.23 -9.20 -12.90
C GLY A 26 2.31 -8.30 -12.08
N CYS A 27 2.48 -8.22 -10.76
CA CYS A 27 1.78 -7.31 -9.85
C CYS A 27 2.72 -6.19 -9.42
N HIS A 28 3.01 -5.98 -8.14
CA HIS A 28 3.79 -4.82 -7.68
C HIS A 28 5.27 -5.14 -7.40
N GLU A 29 5.85 -6.05 -8.18
CA GLU A 29 7.27 -6.45 -8.07
C GLU A 29 8.22 -5.49 -8.80
N ASN A 30 9.50 -5.55 -8.46
CA ASN A 30 10.55 -4.81 -9.14
C ASN A 30 10.70 -5.26 -10.61
N GLY A 31 11.13 -4.35 -11.48
CA GLY A 31 11.43 -4.64 -12.88
C GLY A 31 10.28 -4.36 -13.84
N GLN A 32 9.12 -5.01 -13.68
CA GLN A 32 7.92 -4.78 -14.52
C GLN A 32 6.62 -4.72 -13.69
N PRO A 33 6.49 -3.76 -12.76
CA PRO A 33 5.29 -3.65 -11.93
C PRO A 33 4.04 -3.24 -12.72
N ALA A 34 2.92 -3.85 -12.38
CA ALA A 34 1.58 -3.42 -12.73
C ALA A 34 1.39 -1.94 -12.39
N ALA A 35 0.83 -1.21 -13.36
CA ALA A 35 0.67 0.24 -13.30
C ALA A 35 1.97 1.02 -13.00
N GLY A 36 3.15 0.42 -13.18
CA GLY A 36 4.44 1.05 -12.86
C GLY A 36 4.66 1.32 -11.36
N LEU A 37 3.91 0.66 -10.47
CA LEU A 37 4.03 0.84 -9.01
C LEU A 37 4.81 -0.32 -8.40
N ASP A 38 6.07 -0.06 -8.05
CA ASP A 38 6.94 -0.98 -7.30
C ASP A 38 6.67 -0.83 -5.79
N LEU A 39 6.34 -1.94 -5.13
CA LEU A 39 6.19 -2.02 -3.67
C LEU A 39 7.19 -3.00 -3.03
N GLU A 40 8.07 -3.60 -3.83
CA GLU A 40 9.10 -4.53 -3.39
C GLU A 40 10.32 -3.82 -2.83
N THR A 41 10.65 -2.64 -3.36
CA THR A 41 11.77 -1.85 -2.86
C THR A 41 11.42 -1.12 -1.55
N LEU A 42 12.45 -0.87 -0.72
CA LEU A 42 12.30 -0.10 0.52
C LEU A 42 12.13 1.41 0.28
N THR A 43 12.34 1.89 -0.94
CA THR A 43 12.18 3.29 -1.34
C THR A 43 11.11 3.44 -2.42
N PRO A 44 9.86 3.00 -2.18
CA PRO A 44 8.80 3.17 -3.17
C PRO A 44 8.51 4.66 -3.31
N THR A 45 8.40 5.15 -4.55
CA THR A 45 8.03 6.55 -4.82
C THR A 45 6.54 6.81 -4.57
N PHE A 46 5.78 5.77 -4.20
CA PHE A 46 4.31 5.74 -4.12
C PHE A 46 3.64 6.51 -5.25
N THR A 47 4.24 6.39 -6.43
CA THR A 47 3.83 7.02 -7.67
C THR A 47 3.76 5.93 -8.71
N SER A 48 2.61 5.82 -9.36
CA SER A 48 2.43 4.90 -10.49
C SER A 48 3.16 5.40 -11.73
N GLY A 49 3.37 4.54 -12.73
CA GLY A 49 4.06 4.86 -13.98
C GLY A 49 3.44 5.99 -14.81
N ASN A 50 2.19 6.38 -14.52
CA ASN A 50 1.51 7.54 -15.13
C ASN A 50 1.66 8.82 -14.28
N ASN A 51 2.67 8.90 -13.41
CA ASN A 51 2.88 9.98 -12.43
C ASN A 51 1.69 10.24 -11.49
N ARG A 52 0.82 9.25 -11.28
CA ARG A 52 -0.27 9.39 -10.30
C ARG A 52 0.26 9.00 -8.93
N ILE A 53 0.16 9.93 -8.00
CA ILE A 53 0.40 9.71 -6.57
C ILE A 53 -0.63 8.70 -6.05
N VAL A 54 -0.18 7.63 -5.41
CA VAL A 54 -1.07 6.61 -4.84
C VAL A 54 -1.19 6.68 -3.32
N VAL A 55 -0.25 7.34 -2.65
CA VAL A 55 -0.30 7.62 -1.21
C VAL A 55 -0.27 9.13 -1.00
N PHE A 56 -1.30 9.65 -0.36
CA PHE A 56 -1.41 11.05 0.05
C PHE A 56 -1.15 11.10 1.57
N PRO A 57 0.04 11.54 2.01
CA PRO A 57 0.37 11.64 3.42
C PRO A 57 -0.67 12.42 4.22
N ASN A 58 -1.01 11.93 5.41
CA ASN A 58 -2.04 12.48 6.31
C ASN A 58 -3.49 12.37 5.80
N ASP A 59 -3.72 11.84 4.60
CA ASP A 59 -5.05 11.71 4.01
C ASP A 59 -5.29 10.29 3.44
N PRO A 60 -5.66 9.32 4.29
CA PRO A 60 -5.96 7.97 3.84
C PRO A 60 -7.16 7.93 2.89
N ASP A 61 -8.15 8.81 3.05
CA ASP A 61 -9.38 8.77 2.28
C ASP A 61 -9.18 9.28 0.85
N GLN A 62 -8.19 10.14 0.60
CA GLN A 62 -7.73 10.51 -0.75
C GLN A 62 -6.68 9.55 -1.32
N SER A 63 -6.06 8.72 -0.47
CA SER A 63 -5.04 7.76 -0.89
C SER A 63 -5.58 6.64 -1.76
N ILE A 64 -5.19 6.62 -3.04
CA ILE A 64 -5.56 5.56 -3.99
C ILE A 64 -5.22 4.19 -3.42
N LEU A 65 -4.04 4.03 -2.80
CA LEU A 65 -3.63 2.79 -2.15
C LEU A 65 -4.69 2.28 -1.18
N TYR A 66 -5.15 3.12 -0.25
CA TYR A 66 -6.16 2.72 0.73
C TYR A 66 -7.51 2.42 0.07
N ARG A 67 -7.91 3.25 -0.88
CA ARG A 67 -9.17 3.12 -1.61
C ARG A 67 -9.27 1.83 -2.43
N VAL A 68 -8.19 1.43 -3.09
CA VAL A 68 -8.18 0.15 -3.84
C VAL A 68 -8.18 -1.05 -2.92
N LEU A 69 -7.65 -0.97 -1.69
CA LEU A 69 -7.77 -2.05 -0.71
C LEU A 69 -9.23 -2.28 -0.28
N LEU A 70 -10.04 -1.20 -0.26
CA LEU A 70 -11.47 -1.24 0.06
C LEU A 70 -12.38 -1.49 -1.17
N GLY A 71 -11.82 -1.52 -2.38
CA GLY A 71 -12.61 -1.63 -3.62
C GLY A 71 -13.49 -0.41 -3.92
N ASN A 72 -13.18 0.77 -3.35
CA ASN A 72 -13.98 1.99 -3.49
C ASN A 72 -13.35 3.01 -4.48
N TYR A 73 -12.42 2.55 -5.32
CA TYR A 73 -11.76 3.37 -6.32
C TYR A 73 -12.36 3.11 -7.71
N LEU A 74 -12.91 4.15 -8.34
CA LEU A 74 -13.52 4.01 -9.66
C LEU A 74 -12.48 3.62 -10.71
N GLY A 75 -12.78 2.59 -11.49
CA GLY A 75 -11.93 2.11 -12.58
C GLY A 75 -10.78 1.20 -12.16
N ILE A 76 -10.63 0.88 -10.87
CA ILE A 76 -9.66 -0.12 -10.38
C ILE A 76 -10.38 -1.08 -9.44
N SER A 77 -10.33 -2.38 -9.74
CA SER A 77 -10.85 -3.43 -8.86
C SER A 77 -10.13 -3.45 -7.50
N GLN A 78 -10.75 -4.07 -6.51
CA GLN A 78 -10.12 -4.28 -5.20
C GLN A 78 -8.76 -4.97 -5.34
N MET A 79 -7.77 -4.48 -4.58
CA MET A 79 -6.44 -5.05 -4.49
C MET A 79 -6.23 -5.75 -3.15
N PRO A 80 -5.55 -6.92 -3.11
CA PRO A 80 -4.88 -7.59 -4.22
C PRO A 80 -5.88 -8.24 -5.18
N LYS A 81 -5.62 -8.11 -6.49
CA LYS A 81 -6.54 -8.55 -7.54
C LYS A 81 -6.73 -10.06 -7.51
N ASN A 82 -7.98 -10.51 -7.65
CA ASN A 82 -8.36 -11.93 -7.67
C ASN A 82 -7.91 -12.72 -6.41
N ARG A 83 -7.69 -12.03 -5.29
CA ARG A 83 -7.39 -12.62 -3.99
C ARG A 83 -8.39 -12.15 -2.96
N LEU A 84 -8.41 -12.82 -1.82
CA LEU A 84 -9.15 -12.34 -0.66
C LEU A 84 -8.62 -10.96 -0.25
N GLN A 85 -9.53 -10.11 0.23
CA GLN A 85 -9.19 -8.86 0.87
C GLN A 85 -8.22 -9.10 2.04
N LEU A 86 -7.32 -8.14 2.27
CA LEU A 86 -6.47 -8.15 3.46
C LEU A 86 -7.33 -8.18 4.73
N SER A 87 -6.79 -8.73 5.81
CA SER A 87 -7.47 -8.64 7.10
C SER A 87 -7.63 -7.19 7.54
N ASP A 88 -8.69 -6.91 8.30
CA ASP A 88 -8.98 -5.58 8.83
C ASP A 88 -7.80 -4.99 9.61
N ALA A 89 -7.03 -5.84 10.31
CA ALA A 89 -5.83 -5.42 11.02
C ALA A 89 -4.74 -4.86 10.09
N LYS A 90 -4.50 -5.50 8.93
CA LYS A 90 -3.53 -5.01 7.95
C LYS A 90 -4.03 -3.74 7.26
N ILE A 91 -5.32 -3.68 6.92
CA ILE A 91 -5.94 -2.48 6.34
C ILE A 91 -5.88 -1.31 7.32
N LYS A 92 -6.17 -1.54 8.61
CA LYS A 92 -6.03 -0.54 9.69
C LYS A 92 -4.59 -0.06 9.81
N ALA A 93 -3.61 -0.97 9.80
CA ALA A 93 -2.19 -0.60 9.88
C ALA A 93 -1.77 0.32 8.72
N ILE A 94 -2.15 -0.01 7.48
CA ILE A 94 -1.89 0.84 6.31
C ILE A 94 -2.58 2.20 6.46
N ARG A 95 -3.85 2.22 6.89
CA ARG A 95 -4.60 3.47 7.13
C ARG A 95 -3.90 4.36 8.15
N THR A 96 -3.50 3.79 9.29
CA THR A 96 -2.82 4.51 10.37
C THR A 96 -1.48 5.06 9.89
N TRP A 97 -0.67 4.25 9.21
CA TRP A 97 0.60 4.70 8.65
C TRP A 97 0.43 5.88 7.67
N ILE A 98 -0.57 5.84 6.79
CA ILE A 98 -0.87 6.97 5.89
C ILE A 98 -1.28 8.21 6.70
N GLN A 99 -2.17 8.02 7.68
CA GLN A 99 -2.64 9.09 8.57
C GLN A 99 -1.49 9.73 9.37
N GLU A 100 -0.45 8.98 9.69
CA GLU A 100 0.76 9.44 10.36
C GLU A 100 1.76 10.16 9.45
N GLY A 101 1.45 10.31 8.17
CA GLY A 101 2.30 11.01 7.21
C GLY A 101 3.10 10.08 6.29
N ALA A 102 2.81 8.77 6.30
CA ALA A 102 3.41 7.80 5.39
C ALA A 102 4.96 7.79 5.38
N TYR A 103 5.58 7.99 6.55
CA TYR A 103 7.04 8.00 6.67
C TYR A 103 7.64 6.62 6.30
N ILE A 104 8.75 6.64 5.58
CA ILE A 104 9.44 5.43 5.08
C ILE A 104 10.71 5.12 5.91
N ASN A 105 11.26 6.14 6.59
CA ASN A 105 12.54 6.07 7.30
C ASN A 105 12.39 5.99 8.84
N ASN A 106 11.29 5.42 9.33
CA ASN A 106 10.98 5.34 10.76
C ASN A 106 11.04 3.92 11.34
#